data_AF-A0A6J4F345-F1
#
_entry.id   AF-A0A6J4F345-F1
#
_cell.length_a   1.000
_cell.length_b   1.000
_cell.length_c   1.000
_cell.angle_alpha   90.00
_cell.angle_beta   90.00
_cell.angle_gamma   90.00
#
_symmetry.space_group_name_H-M   'P 1'
#
loop_
_entity.id
_entity.type
_entity.pdbx_description
1 polymer ?
#
loop_
_entity_poly.entity_id
_entity_poly.type
_entity_poly.pdbx_seq_one_letter_code
_entity_poly.pdbx_strand_id
1 'polypeptide(L)'
;MIERLRSERTLSYTLAMPVKVVPFTGRWLRLDDDQTTILGPLGRNAILGDGAVLGRRVWDQSAAIRLDLGPMTLRDMVPLLPGSKRHALLREILDFTLGGHVESEIRMILPPRQVPVSRLWTKNPARLPRLGWTSWLTTRQRKVPAEVTLRLGQAAG
;
A
#
# COMPACT_ATOMS: atom_id res chain seq x y z
N MET A 1 -11.13 8.79 -18.52
CA MET A 1 -10.35 9.98 -18.06
C MET A 1 -11.13 10.87 -17.10
N ILE A 2 -12.43 11.13 -17.34
CA ILE A 2 -13.28 11.98 -16.48
C ILE A 2 -13.51 11.39 -15.08
N GLU A 3 -13.70 10.07 -14.96
CA GLU A 3 -13.90 9.41 -13.65
C GLU A 3 -12.67 9.52 -12.73
N ARG A 4 -11.45 9.42 -13.28
CA ARG A 4 -10.20 9.53 -12.52
C ARG A 4 -10.06 10.89 -11.82
N LEU A 5 -10.41 11.97 -12.51
CA LEU A 5 -10.33 13.34 -11.98
C LEU A 5 -11.39 13.63 -10.91
N ARG A 6 -12.53 12.91 -10.95
CA ARG A 6 -13.58 13.05 -9.92
C ARG A 6 -13.13 12.41 -8.61
N SER A 7 -12.58 11.19 -8.66
CA SER A 7 -12.12 10.47 -7.47
C SER A 7 -10.94 11.17 -6.78
N GLU A 8 -9.97 11.71 -7.54
CA GLU A 8 -8.86 12.48 -6.97
C GLU A 8 -9.36 13.71 -6.20
N ARG A 9 -10.26 14.50 -6.78
CA ARG A 9 -10.80 15.71 -6.14
C ARG A 9 -11.62 15.39 -4.89
N THR A 10 -12.49 14.39 -4.95
CA THR A 10 -13.29 13.96 -3.80
C THR A 10 -12.38 13.48 -2.67
N LEU A 11 -11.40 12.62 -2.96
CA LEU A 11 -10.46 12.12 -1.95
C LEU A 11 -9.60 13.24 -1.37
N SER A 12 -9.10 14.15 -2.20
CA SER A 12 -8.31 15.28 -1.70
C SER A 12 -9.11 16.21 -0.80
N TYR A 13 -10.37 16.46 -1.13
CA TYR A 13 -11.27 17.27 -0.30
C TYR A 13 -11.55 16.58 1.04
N THR A 14 -11.96 15.31 1.03
CA THR A 14 -12.31 14.57 2.25
C THR A 14 -11.11 14.33 3.16
N LEU A 15 -9.93 14.07 2.59
CA LEU A 15 -8.71 13.83 3.36
C LEU A 15 -7.96 15.13 3.71
N ALA A 16 -8.39 16.27 3.18
CA ALA A 16 -7.74 17.57 3.31
C ALA A 16 -6.24 17.54 2.95
N MET A 17 -5.88 16.79 1.91
CA MET A 17 -4.49 16.67 1.42
C MET A 17 -4.43 16.29 -0.06
N PRO A 18 -3.32 16.57 -0.76
CA PRO A 18 -3.15 16.13 -2.14
C PRO A 18 -3.19 14.60 -2.24
N VAL A 19 -3.99 14.10 -3.20
CA VAL A 19 -4.17 12.68 -3.51
C VAL A 19 -3.99 12.50 -5.00
N LYS A 20 -3.18 11.53 -5.40
CA LYS A 20 -3.07 11.11 -6.81
C LYS A 20 -3.43 9.64 -6.92
N VAL A 21 -4.31 9.31 -7.85
CA VAL A 21 -4.74 7.93 -8.12
C VAL A 21 -3.90 7.37 -9.25
N VAL A 22 -3.18 6.28 -8.97
CA VAL A 22 -2.37 5.52 -9.93
C VAL A 22 -3.10 4.20 -10.22
N PRO A 23 -3.75 4.07 -11.39
CA PRO A 23 -4.43 2.84 -11.77
C PRO A 23 -3.43 1.73 -12.13
N PHE A 24 -3.92 0.49 -12.16
CA PHE A 24 -3.18 -0.70 -12.63
C PHE A 24 -1.81 -0.87 -11.97
N THR A 25 -1.82 -0.96 -10.64
CA THR A 25 -0.64 -1.29 -9.86
C THR A 25 -0.55 -2.81 -9.74
N GLY A 26 0.49 -3.38 -10.33
CA GLY A 26 0.65 -4.83 -10.34
C GLY A 26 0.97 -5.42 -8.97
N ARG A 27 0.48 -6.63 -8.72
CA ARG A 27 0.72 -7.38 -7.48
C ARG A 27 1.00 -8.84 -7.76
N TRP A 28 1.74 -9.45 -6.82
CA TRP A 28 1.83 -10.89 -6.70
C TRP A 28 0.58 -11.42 -6.01
N LEU A 29 -0.22 -12.20 -6.73
CA LEU A 29 -1.36 -12.92 -6.20
C LEU A 29 -0.93 -14.32 -5.83
N ARG A 30 -1.40 -14.82 -4.68
CA ARG A 30 -1.18 -16.21 -4.28
C ARG A 30 -2.19 -17.08 -5.03
N LEU A 31 -1.69 -18.17 -5.58
CA LEU A 31 -2.53 -19.19 -6.19
C LEU A 31 -3.04 -20.13 -5.11
N ASP A 32 -4.31 -20.50 -5.21
CA ASP A 32 -4.87 -21.60 -4.44
C ASP A 32 -4.17 -22.91 -4.83
N ASP A 33 -4.17 -23.89 -3.93
CA ASP A 33 -3.38 -25.09 -4.14
C ASP A 33 -3.83 -25.84 -5.40
N ASP A 34 -5.12 -25.85 -5.71
CA ASP A 34 -5.74 -26.42 -6.92
C ASP A 34 -5.37 -25.69 -8.22
N GLN A 35 -4.87 -24.46 -8.13
CA GLN A 35 -4.39 -23.64 -9.25
C GLN A 35 -2.87 -23.78 -9.49
N THR A 36 -2.16 -24.57 -8.67
CA THR A 36 -0.71 -24.80 -8.86
C THR A 36 -0.42 -25.97 -9.78
N THR A 37 0.72 -25.93 -10.48
CA THR A 37 1.21 -27.03 -11.32
C THR A 37 1.80 -28.15 -10.46
N ILE A 38 1.32 -29.37 -10.70
CA ILE A 38 1.88 -30.61 -10.14
C ILE A 38 2.18 -31.55 -11.31
N LEU A 39 3.40 -32.07 -11.35
CA LEU A 39 3.83 -33.05 -12.35
C LEU A 39 3.68 -34.48 -11.81
N GLY A 40 3.42 -35.44 -12.70
CA GLY A 40 3.29 -36.86 -12.36
C GLY A 40 1.93 -37.46 -12.74
N PRO A 41 1.69 -38.75 -12.42
CA PRO A 41 0.48 -39.47 -12.85
C PRO A 41 -0.84 -38.89 -12.33
N LEU A 42 -0.81 -38.22 -11.18
CA LEU A 42 -1.95 -37.50 -10.59
C LEU A 42 -1.75 -35.97 -10.68
N GLY A 43 -0.93 -35.54 -11.64
CA GLY A 43 -0.59 -34.14 -11.86
C GLY A 43 -1.77 -33.30 -12.35
N ARG A 44 -1.64 -31.99 -12.22
CA ARG A 44 -2.62 -31.00 -12.65
C ARG A 44 -1.94 -29.74 -13.16
N ASN A 45 -2.66 -28.95 -13.96
CA ASN A 45 -2.18 -27.67 -14.47
C ASN A 45 -0.77 -27.77 -15.10
N ALA A 46 -0.51 -28.81 -15.89
CA ALA A 46 0.82 -29.13 -16.41
C ALA A 46 0.98 -28.88 -17.92
N ILE A 47 0.00 -28.25 -18.55
CA ILE A 47 0.02 -27.92 -19.98
C ILE A 47 0.59 -26.52 -20.18
N LEU A 48 1.72 -26.45 -20.87
CA LEU A 48 2.36 -25.18 -21.24
C LEU A 48 1.45 -24.38 -22.19
N GLY A 49 1.29 -23.09 -21.91
CA GLY A 49 0.43 -22.19 -22.69
C GLY A 49 -1.06 -22.24 -22.31
N ASP A 50 -1.44 -23.10 -21.37
CA ASP A 50 -2.80 -23.21 -20.85
C ASP A 50 -2.82 -23.00 -19.33
N GLY A 51 -2.61 -24.06 -18.55
CA GLY A 51 -2.68 -24.01 -17.08
C GLY A 51 -1.35 -23.99 -16.34
N ALA A 52 -0.22 -24.21 -17.02
CA ALA A 52 1.07 -24.34 -16.33
C ALA A 52 1.58 -23.01 -15.75
N VAL A 53 1.87 -23.02 -14.44
CA VAL A 53 2.38 -21.89 -13.67
C VAL A 53 3.64 -22.28 -12.91
N LEU A 54 4.61 -21.38 -12.88
CA LEU A 54 5.85 -21.58 -12.11
C LEU A 54 5.69 -21.03 -10.69
N GLY A 55 5.65 -21.93 -9.70
CA GLY A 55 5.59 -21.57 -8.28
C GLY A 55 4.16 -21.41 -7.75
N ARG A 56 4.00 -20.64 -6.66
CA ARG A 56 2.72 -20.48 -5.93
C ARG A 56 2.13 -19.06 -6.04
N ARG A 57 2.68 -18.23 -6.92
CA ARG A 57 2.27 -16.83 -7.10
C ARG A 57 2.32 -16.44 -8.56
N VAL A 58 1.35 -15.65 -9.00
CA VAL A 58 1.29 -15.04 -10.33
C VAL A 58 1.34 -13.52 -10.22
N TRP A 59 1.93 -12.88 -11.21
CA TRP A 59 1.93 -11.43 -11.31
C TRP A 59 0.73 -10.97 -12.14
N ASP A 60 -0.14 -10.15 -11.54
CA ASP A 60 -1.24 -9.50 -12.24
C ASP A 60 -0.99 -7.98 -12.25
N GLN A 61 -0.93 -7.38 -13.43
CA GLN A 61 -0.63 -5.96 -13.65
C GLN A 61 -1.79 -5.03 -13.27
N SER A 62 -3.01 -5.56 -13.21
CA SER A 62 -4.25 -4.83 -12.91
C SER A 62 -4.79 -5.08 -11.52
N ALA A 63 -4.09 -5.86 -10.70
CA ALA A 63 -4.55 -6.37 -9.42
C ALA A 63 -4.87 -5.31 -8.36
N ALA A 64 -4.41 -4.07 -8.50
CA ALA A 64 -4.70 -3.02 -7.52
C ALA A 64 -4.68 -1.60 -8.12
N ILE A 65 -5.14 -0.66 -7.31
CA ILE A 65 -4.88 0.77 -7.52
C ILE A 65 -3.99 1.31 -6.40
N ARG A 66 -3.18 2.32 -6.68
CA ARG A 66 -2.37 3.01 -5.66
C ARG A 66 -2.79 4.45 -5.49
N LEU A 67 -2.90 4.90 -4.25
CA LEU A 67 -3.19 6.26 -3.85
C LEU A 67 -1.91 6.87 -3.28
N ASP A 68 -1.35 7.84 -4.00
CA ASP A 68 -0.21 8.61 -3.51
C ASP A 68 -0.76 9.80 -2.70
N LEU A 69 -0.45 9.83 -1.40
CA LEU A 69 -0.85 10.88 -0.47
C LEU A 69 0.32 11.81 -0.15
N GLY A 70 0.07 13.11 -0.19
CA GLY A 70 1.03 14.13 0.20
C GLY A 70 1.72 14.83 -0.97
N PRO A 71 2.82 15.56 -0.71
CA PRO A 71 3.70 15.48 0.47
C PRO A 71 3.05 15.87 1.80
N MET A 72 3.43 15.24 2.91
CA MET A 72 2.86 15.49 4.25
C MET A 72 3.89 15.48 5.38
N THR A 73 3.51 15.96 6.57
CA THR A 73 4.38 15.90 7.75
C THR A 73 4.38 14.53 8.40
N LEU A 74 5.42 14.22 9.19
CA LEU A 74 5.43 13.00 10.00
C LEU A 74 4.24 12.95 10.97
N ARG A 75 3.86 14.11 11.52
CA ARG A 75 2.73 14.26 12.44
C ARG A 75 1.40 13.90 11.77
N ASP A 76 1.24 14.21 10.49
CA ASP A 76 0.04 13.86 9.73
C ASP A 76 0.04 12.40 9.27
N MET A 77 1.21 11.85 8.95
CA MET A 77 1.35 10.46 8.52
C MET A 77 1.08 9.46 9.65
N VAL A 78 1.62 9.70 10.86
CA VAL A 78 1.55 8.72 11.96
C VAL A 78 0.12 8.29 12.30
N PRO A 79 -0.87 9.20 12.39
CA PRO A 79 -2.26 8.83 12.56
C PRO A 79 -2.87 8.10 11.35
N LEU A 80 -2.28 8.08 10.17
CA LEU A 80 -2.77 7.30 9.03
C LEU A 80 -2.24 5.85 9.03
N LEU A 81 -1.31 5.50 9.93
CA LEU A 81 -0.78 4.15 10.07
C LEU A 81 -1.76 3.22 10.83
N PRO A 82 -1.68 1.89 10.61
CA PRO A 82 -2.54 0.93 11.29
C PRO A 82 -2.52 1.05 12.82
N GLY A 83 -3.68 0.84 13.44
CA GLY A 83 -3.87 0.90 14.89
C GLY A 83 -4.38 2.25 15.44
N SER A 84 -4.68 3.22 14.58
CA SER A 84 -5.26 4.51 14.96
C SER A 84 -6.72 4.65 14.49
N LYS A 85 -7.47 5.58 15.10
CA LYS A 85 -8.83 5.94 14.63
C LYS A 85 -8.83 6.57 13.23
N ARG A 86 -7.83 7.41 12.93
CA ARG A 86 -7.74 8.09 11.62
C ARG A 86 -7.39 7.10 10.48
N HIS A 87 -6.68 6.01 10.77
CA HIS A 87 -6.48 4.93 9.81
C HIS A 87 -7.78 4.16 9.55
N ALA A 88 -8.59 3.87 10.57
CA ALA A 88 -9.89 3.22 10.38
C ALA A 88 -10.82 4.06 9.49
N LEU A 89 -10.92 5.37 9.77
CA LEU A 89 -11.68 6.31 8.96
C LEU A 89 -11.16 6.41 7.52
N LEU A 90 -9.83 6.42 7.34
CA LEU A 90 -9.23 6.40 6.01
C LEU A 90 -9.68 5.18 5.21
N ARG A 91 -9.66 3.98 5.81
CA ARG A 91 -10.15 2.77 5.13
C ARG A 91 -11.61 2.89 4.74
N GLU A 92 -12.46 3.35 5.65
CA GLU A 92 -13.90 3.52 5.38
C GLU A 92 -14.16 4.50 4.22
N ILE A 93 -13.46 5.64 4.19
CA ILE A 93 -13.55 6.60 3.08
C ILE A 93 -13.12 5.96 1.76
N LEU A 94 -12.04 5.17 1.77
CA LEU A 94 -11.54 4.51 0.58
C LEU A 94 -12.47 3.41 0.10
N ASP A 95 -12.98 2.57 1.00
CA ASP A 95 -13.94 1.52 0.69
C ASP A 95 -15.22 2.15 0.09
N PHE A 96 -15.72 3.24 0.69
CA PHE A 96 -16.87 3.97 0.17
C PHE A 96 -16.61 4.59 -1.22
N THR A 97 -15.43 5.21 -1.41
CA THR A 97 -15.12 5.94 -2.66
C THR A 97 -14.76 5.00 -3.81
N LEU A 98 -14.15 3.86 -3.51
CA LEU A 98 -13.66 2.87 -4.48
C LEU A 98 -14.61 1.69 -4.67
N GLY A 99 -15.72 1.65 -3.91
CA GLY A 99 -16.74 0.61 -4.03
C GLY A 99 -16.37 -0.71 -3.34
N GLY A 100 -15.49 -0.72 -2.34
CA GLY A 100 -15.24 -1.83 -1.40
C GLY A 100 -14.63 -3.12 -1.98
N HIS A 101 -14.54 -3.25 -3.31
CA HIS A 101 -14.08 -4.46 -4.00
C HIS A 101 -12.72 -4.29 -4.68
N VAL A 102 -12.13 -3.10 -4.59
CA VAL A 102 -10.86 -2.80 -5.27
C VAL A 102 -9.72 -2.89 -4.27
N GLU A 103 -8.83 -3.84 -4.49
CA GLU A 103 -7.54 -3.93 -3.81
C GLU A 103 -6.78 -2.60 -3.98
N SER A 104 -6.34 -2.00 -2.86
CA SER A 104 -5.73 -0.68 -2.89
C SER A 104 -4.43 -0.62 -2.10
N GLU A 105 -3.51 0.22 -2.57
CA GLU A 105 -2.28 0.55 -1.86
C GLU A 105 -2.28 2.05 -1.54
N ILE A 106 -1.91 2.42 -0.32
CA ILE A 106 -1.68 3.82 0.06
C ILE A 106 -0.19 4.04 0.15
N ARG A 107 0.32 5.00 -0.62
CA ARG A 107 1.70 5.46 -0.52
C ARG A 107 1.75 6.87 0.03
N MET A 108 2.29 7.03 1.24
CA MET A 108 2.47 8.32 1.89
C MET A 108 3.86 8.86 1.61
N ILE A 109 3.93 10.10 1.12
CA ILE A 109 5.18 10.75 0.71
C ILE A 109 5.59 11.79 1.77
N LEU A 110 6.78 11.61 2.34
CA LEU A 110 7.36 12.52 3.32
C LEU A 110 8.52 13.28 2.70
N PRO A 111 8.50 14.62 2.72
CA PRO A 111 9.64 15.38 2.26
C PRO A 111 10.85 15.14 3.19
N PRO A 112 12.09 15.27 2.70
CA PRO A 112 13.28 14.88 3.46
C PRO A 112 13.42 15.54 4.84
N ARG A 113 12.92 16.78 4.98
CA ARG A 113 12.91 17.54 6.26
C ARG A 113 11.98 16.95 7.33
N GLN A 114 10.99 16.16 6.92
CA GLN A 114 10.03 15.52 7.82
C GLN A 114 10.48 14.13 8.27
N VAL A 115 11.54 13.59 7.69
CA VAL A 115 12.08 12.27 8.05
C VAL A 115 13.01 12.44 9.26
N PRO A 116 12.67 11.88 10.43
CA PRO A 116 13.51 11.97 11.61
C PRO A 116 14.80 11.13 11.43
N VAL A 117 15.87 11.55 12.10
CA VAL A 117 17.07 10.71 12.27
C VAL A 117 16.71 9.49 13.12
N SER A 118 17.22 8.32 12.76
CA SER A 118 16.93 7.07 13.45
C SER A 118 17.37 7.14 14.91
N ARG A 119 16.46 6.76 15.81
CA ARG A 119 16.74 6.61 17.24
C ARG A 119 15.98 5.40 17.75
N LEU A 120 16.62 4.59 18.59
CA LEU A 120 15.97 3.45 19.24
C LEU A 120 14.84 3.88 20.18
N TRP A 121 14.95 5.09 20.74
CA TRP A 121 13.96 5.62 21.67
C TRP A 121 13.81 7.14 21.57
N THR A 122 12.61 7.62 21.89
CA THR A 122 12.28 9.05 22.00
C THR A 122 11.10 9.27 22.93
N LYS A 123 11.05 10.41 23.61
CA LYS A 123 9.89 10.83 24.43
C LYS A 123 8.68 11.23 23.61
N ASN A 124 8.84 11.55 22.33
CA ASN A 124 7.75 12.00 21.47
C ASN A 124 7.06 10.77 20.83
N PRO A 125 5.79 10.46 21.18
CA PRO A 125 5.10 9.29 20.64
C PRO A 125 4.98 9.28 19.11
N ALA A 126 4.87 10.46 18.49
CA ALA A 126 4.81 10.59 17.03
C ALA A 126 6.15 10.29 16.33
N ARG A 127 7.24 10.12 17.08
CA ARG A 127 8.57 9.78 16.56
C ARG A 127 9.03 8.40 17.00
N LEU A 128 8.18 7.63 17.69
CA LEU A 128 8.53 6.26 18.07
C LEU A 128 8.78 5.43 16.79
N PRO A 129 9.91 4.71 16.72
CA PRO A 129 10.22 3.88 15.57
C PRO A 129 9.26 2.68 15.52
N ARG A 130 8.56 2.53 14.40
CA ARG A 130 7.74 1.37 14.06
C ARG A 130 8.35 0.73 12.83
N LEU A 131 8.76 -0.54 12.97
CA LEU A 131 9.38 -1.27 11.86
C LEU A 131 8.44 -1.30 10.66
N GLY A 132 9.00 -1.09 9.46
CA GLY A 132 8.23 -1.03 8.22
C GLY A 132 7.55 0.31 7.92
N TRP A 133 7.47 1.25 8.89
CA TRP A 133 6.76 2.53 8.69
C TRP A 133 7.59 3.77 9.04
N THR A 134 8.17 3.82 10.24
CA THR A 134 8.85 5.04 10.75
C THR A 134 10.30 4.81 11.19
N SER A 135 10.82 3.59 11.01
CA SER A 135 12.20 3.21 11.36
C SER A 135 13.15 3.29 10.16
N TRP A 136 13.40 4.50 9.64
CA TRP A 136 14.38 4.70 8.57
C TRP A 136 15.80 4.64 9.11
N LEU A 137 16.67 3.81 8.54
CA LEU A 137 18.08 3.70 8.90
C LEU A 137 18.88 4.88 8.34
N THR A 138 18.78 6.04 9.01
CA THR A 138 19.52 7.25 8.66
C THR A 138 20.15 7.89 9.88
N THR A 139 21.42 8.27 9.78
CA THR A 139 22.19 8.95 10.84
C THR A 139 22.22 10.48 10.67
N ARG A 140 21.82 10.97 9.50
CA ARG A 140 21.73 12.39 9.14
C ARG A 140 20.38 12.69 8.49
N GLN A 141 20.09 13.96 8.29
CA GLN A 141 18.91 14.35 7.53
C GLN A 141 19.00 13.81 6.10
N ARG A 142 17.91 13.21 5.61
CA ARG A 142 17.87 12.68 4.24
C ARG A 142 17.88 13.82 3.23
N LYS A 143 18.40 13.53 2.03
CA LYS A 143 18.33 14.42 0.85
C LYS A 143 17.15 14.09 -0.08
N VAL A 144 16.62 12.88 0.02
CA VAL A 144 15.51 12.38 -0.81
C VAL A 144 14.27 12.12 0.06
N PRO A 145 13.05 12.22 -0.52
CA PRO A 145 11.82 11.89 0.19
C PRO A 145 11.84 10.46 0.76
N ALA A 146 11.07 10.26 1.82
CA ALA A 146 10.70 8.92 2.28
C ALA A 146 9.32 8.56 1.78
N GLU A 147 9.10 7.27 1.55
CA GLU A 147 7.80 6.72 1.17
C GLU A 147 7.44 5.61 2.16
N VAL A 148 6.16 5.56 2.55
CA VAL A 148 5.60 4.48 3.35
C VAL A 148 4.39 3.93 2.61
N THR A 149 4.42 2.63 2.32
CA THR A 149 3.34 1.97 1.59
C THR A 149 2.55 1.05 2.51
N LEU A 150 1.23 1.22 2.55
CA LEU A 150 0.29 0.33 3.21
C LEU A 150 -0.53 -0.38 2.15
N ARG A 151 -0.69 -1.68 2.27
CA ARG A 151 -1.63 -2.44 1.45
C ARG A 151 -2.94 -2.54 2.19
N LEU A 152 -4.02 -2.12 1.53
CA LEU A 152 -5.38 -2.21 2.00
C LEU A 152 -6.10 -3.22 1.12
N GLY A 153 -6.32 -4.42 1.67
CA GLY A 153 -6.83 -5.56 0.92
C GLY A 153 -5.99 -6.80 1.22
N GLN A 154 -6.71 -7.84 1.64
CA GLN A 154 -6.28 -9.01 2.40
C GLN A 154 -5.60 -8.75 3.74
N ALA A 155 -6.39 -8.87 4.82
CA ALA A 155 -5.89 -9.42 6.06
C ALA A 155 -5.30 -10.81 5.75
N ALA A 156 -4.12 -11.08 6.29
CA ALA A 156 -3.55 -12.42 6.28
C ALA A 156 -4.62 -13.43 6.75
N GLY A 157 -4.98 -14.36 5.87
CA GLY A 157 -5.47 -15.66 6.30
C GLY A 157 -4.34 -16.42 6.98
#